data_AF-A0A2S4XI76-F1
#
_entry.id   AF-A0A2S4XI76-F1
#
_cell.length_a   1.000
_cell.length_b   1.000
_cell.length_c   1.000
_cell.angle_alpha   90.00
_cell.angle_beta   90.00
_cell.angle_gamma   90.00
#
_symmetry.space_group_name_H-M   'P 1'
#
loop_
_entity.id
_entity.type
_entity.pdbx_description
1 polymer ?
#
loop_
_entity_poly.entity_id
_entity_poly.type
_entity_poly.pdbx_seq_one_letter_code
_entity_poly.pdbx_strand_id
1 'polypeptide(L)'
;MVDGSQEEETATHDDGATRRKHLWEILGVAAAVAGVVIGLIQVWPKPAFTLQDWAKEANAVCAETSGDSEDAARAANDALSMTLSSLQQGTATPQQFFITGNLYYRMAGLQNKAAGNLSNIHPPSSRADETEAVVRDMRESDRMIYQGAELLRHVNTQYPQETVNAFSQLANTYNEKGRSINRRLVDLGARDCLPNVQAP
;
A
#
# COMPACT_ATOMS: atom_id res chain seq x y z
N MET A 1 52.82 77.07 -41.26
CA MET A 1 53.42 75.75 -41.02
C MET A 1 54.12 75.82 -39.68
N VAL A 2 53.45 75.34 -38.64
CA VAL A 2 53.95 75.15 -37.28
C VAL A 2 53.37 73.83 -36.80
N ASP A 3 54.23 73.16 -36.05
CA ASP A 3 54.33 71.79 -35.57
C ASP A 3 53.40 71.49 -34.36
N GLY A 4 53.33 70.22 -33.96
CA GLY A 4 53.25 69.89 -32.52
C GLY A 4 52.01 69.17 -31.98
N SER A 5 52.19 67.88 -31.74
CA SER A 5 51.41 66.84 -31.05
C SER A 5 50.69 67.11 -29.71
N GLN A 6 49.60 66.34 -29.54
CA GLN A 6 49.06 65.63 -28.35
C GLN A 6 49.35 66.13 -26.92
N GLU A 7 48.28 66.32 -26.13
CA GLU A 7 47.84 65.46 -25.00
C GLU A 7 46.69 66.15 -24.24
N GLU A 8 45.52 65.49 -24.13
CA GLU A 8 44.72 65.60 -22.90
C GLU A 8 43.86 64.33 -22.73
N GLU A 9 44.31 63.51 -21.79
CA GLU A 9 43.62 62.39 -21.15
C GLU A 9 42.63 62.96 -20.11
N THR A 10 41.44 62.37 -19.97
CA THR A 10 40.73 62.15 -18.68
C THR A 10 39.36 61.53 -18.97
N ALA A 11 39.21 60.23 -18.71
CA ALA A 11 38.81 59.65 -17.43
C ALA A 11 37.31 59.30 -17.44
N THR A 12 37.03 58.09 -17.91
CA THR A 12 35.82 57.33 -17.58
C THR A 12 35.73 57.18 -16.06
N HIS A 13 34.76 57.85 -15.45
CA HIS A 13 34.49 57.78 -14.01
C HIS A 13 33.76 56.47 -13.66
N ASP A 14 34.18 55.91 -12.54
CA ASP A 14 33.96 54.56 -12.04
C ASP A 14 32.56 54.37 -11.42
N ASP A 15 31.68 53.63 -12.09
CA ASP A 15 30.32 53.24 -11.63
C ASP A 15 30.31 51.85 -10.92
N GLY A 16 31.44 51.38 -10.40
CA GLY A 16 31.57 50.05 -9.80
C GLY A 16 31.16 49.92 -8.32
N ALA A 17 31.20 51.02 -7.55
CA ALA A 17 31.11 50.97 -6.09
C ALA A 17 29.67 51.02 -5.54
N THR A 18 28.76 51.73 -6.20
CA THR A 18 27.40 51.99 -5.68
C THR A 18 26.46 50.79 -5.81
N ARG A 19 26.65 49.93 -6.84
CA ARG A 19 25.82 48.72 -7.05
C ARG A 19 26.07 47.61 -6.03
N ARG A 20 27.27 47.53 -5.42
CA ARG A 20 27.61 46.44 -4.48
C ARG A 20 26.97 46.64 -3.11
N LYS A 21 26.74 47.90 -2.68
CA LYS A 21 26.16 48.22 -1.37
C LYS A 21 24.68 47.83 -1.28
N HIS A 22 23.90 48.15 -2.32
CA HIS A 22 22.49 47.78 -2.39
C HIS A 22 22.25 46.26 -2.48
N LEU A 23 23.15 45.50 -3.12
CA LEU A 23 23.00 44.06 -3.23
C LEU A 23 23.15 43.36 -1.87
N TRP A 24 24.08 43.83 -1.02
CA TRP A 24 24.31 43.26 0.31
C TRP A 24 23.17 43.54 1.29
N GLU A 25 22.53 44.72 1.21
CA GLU A 25 21.37 45.04 2.04
C GLU A 25 20.13 44.22 1.65
N ILE A 26 19.88 44.01 0.36
CA ILE A 26 18.75 43.19 -0.13
C ILE A 26 18.95 41.71 0.24
N LEU A 27 20.18 41.17 0.12
CA LEU A 27 20.50 39.80 0.53
C LEU A 27 20.33 39.59 2.05
N GLY A 28 20.70 40.59 2.87
CA GLY A 28 20.49 40.54 4.32
C GLY A 28 19.01 40.51 4.72
N VAL A 29 18.17 41.31 4.05
CA VAL A 29 16.71 41.32 4.28
C VAL A 29 16.07 40.03 3.78
N ALA A 30 16.47 39.50 2.62
CA ALA A 30 15.96 38.23 2.09
C ALA A 30 16.29 37.04 3.01
N ALA A 31 17.49 36.99 3.58
CA ALA A 31 17.89 35.96 4.55
C ALA A 31 17.10 36.06 5.86
N ALA A 32 16.83 37.28 6.34
CA ALA A 32 16.01 37.50 7.54
C ALA A 32 14.55 37.06 7.33
N VAL A 33 13.96 37.35 6.16
CA VAL A 33 12.59 36.91 5.81
C VAL A 33 12.52 35.38 5.67
N ALA A 34 13.52 34.75 5.03
CA ALA A 34 13.59 33.29 4.93
C ALA A 34 13.70 32.62 6.31
N GLY A 35 14.50 33.18 7.23
CA GLY A 35 14.63 32.68 8.60
C GLY A 35 13.33 32.76 9.40
N VAL A 36 12.56 33.83 9.24
CA VAL A 36 11.24 34.00 9.90
C VAL A 36 10.19 33.04 9.33
N VAL A 37 10.18 32.80 8.02
CA VAL A 37 9.25 31.85 7.39
C VAL A 37 9.57 30.41 7.82
N ILE A 38 10.85 30.02 7.88
CA ILE A 38 11.26 28.70 8.37
C ILE A 38 10.92 28.53 9.86
N GLY A 39 11.12 29.58 10.67
CA GLY A 39 10.76 29.59 12.09
C GLY A 39 9.25 29.46 12.33
N LEU A 40 8.42 30.10 11.50
CA LEU A 40 6.96 30.00 11.59
C LEU A 40 6.44 28.60 11.23
N ILE A 41 7.02 27.93 10.22
CA ILE A 41 6.63 26.57 9.85
C ILE A 41 6.90 25.56 10.97
N GLN A 42 7.94 25.75 11.80
CA GLN A 42 8.24 24.84 12.90
C GLN A 42 7.32 24.98 14.12
N VAL A 43 6.63 26.12 14.27
CA VAL A 43 5.70 26.38 15.39
C VAL A 43 4.25 26.04 15.02
N TRP A 44 3.96 25.78 13.74
CA TRP A 44 2.62 25.38 13.33
C TRP A 44 2.33 23.96 13.79
N PRO A 45 1.23 23.74 14.55
CA PRO A 45 0.80 22.39 14.88
C PRO A 45 0.63 21.62 13.57
N LYS A 46 1.25 20.44 13.49
CA LYS A 46 1.08 19.56 12.33
C LYS A 46 -0.44 19.41 12.10
N PRO A 47 -0.92 19.57 10.84
CA PRO A 47 -2.33 19.38 10.56
C PRO A 47 -2.77 18.00 11.08
N ALA A 48 -3.97 17.94 11.64
CA ALA A 48 -4.52 16.67 12.13
C ALA A 48 -4.50 15.63 11.00
N PHE A 49 -4.10 14.40 11.33
CA PHE A 49 -4.05 13.30 10.36
C PHE A 49 -5.44 13.06 9.78
N THR A 50 -5.58 13.25 8.47
CA THR A 50 -6.89 13.24 7.81
C THR A 50 -7.21 11.86 7.24
N LEU A 51 -8.47 11.65 6.85
CA LEU A 51 -8.88 10.46 6.10
C LEU A 51 -8.12 10.34 4.77
N GLN A 52 -7.74 11.46 4.15
CA GLN A 52 -6.99 11.45 2.90
C GLN A 52 -5.54 10.97 3.10
N ASP A 53 -4.92 11.34 4.23
CA ASP A 53 -3.59 10.85 4.60
C ASP A 53 -3.63 9.35 4.87
N TRP A 54 -4.64 8.90 5.62
CA TRP A 54 -4.89 7.48 5.87
C TRP A 54 -5.05 6.71 4.56
N ALA A 55 -5.93 7.18 3.66
CA ALA A 55 -6.21 6.54 2.39
C ALA A 55 -4.95 6.45 1.51
N LYS A 56 -4.10 7.47 1.51
CA LYS A 56 -2.82 7.46 0.79
C LYS A 56 -1.88 6.38 1.31
N GLU A 57 -1.72 6.26 2.62
CA GLU A 57 -0.90 5.21 3.23
C GLU A 57 -1.50 3.82 3.01
N ALA A 58 -2.82 3.67 3.15
CA ALA A 58 -3.53 2.43 2.91
C ALA A 58 -3.38 1.98 1.45
N ASN A 59 -3.47 2.92 0.50
CA ASN A 59 -3.22 2.67 -0.92
C ASN A 59 -1.80 2.18 -1.17
N ALA A 60 -0.79 2.71 -0.45
CA ALA A 60 0.59 2.24 -0.57
C ALA A 60 0.74 0.80 -0.06
N VAL A 61 0.11 0.46 1.07
CA VAL A 61 0.07 -0.91 1.60
C VAL A 61 -0.56 -1.86 0.60
N CYS A 62 -1.73 -1.51 0.06
CA CYS A 62 -2.39 -2.34 -0.95
C CYS A 62 -1.56 -2.43 -2.24
N ALA A 63 -0.78 -1.42 -2.61
CA ALA A 63 0.16 -1.50 -3.75
C ALA A 63 1.20 -2.58 -3.56
N GLU A 64 1.81 -2.57 -2.37
CA GLU A 64 2.94 -3.42 -2.03
C GLU A 64 2.51 -4.88 -2.07
N THR A 65 1.28 -5.18 -1.64
CA THR A 65 0.79 -6.55 -1.53
C THR A 65 -0.12 -7.00 -2.66
N SER A 66 -0.69 -6.12 -3.49
CA SER A 66 -1.70 -6.51 -4.47
C SER A 66 -1.16 -7.47 -5.53
N GLY A 67 0.02 -7.20 -6.10
CA GLY A 67 0.63 -8.07 -7.12
C GLY A 67 0.90 -9.47 -6.58
N ASP A 68 1.58 -9.56 -5.43
CA ASP A 68 1.88 -10.83 -4.77
C ASP A 68 0.61 -11.58 -4.36
N SER A 69 -0.42 -10.87 -3.90
CA SER A 69 -1.68 -11.47 -3.44
C SER A 69 -2.52 -11.99 -4.60
N GLU A 70 -2.60 -11.26 -5.71
CA GLU A 70 -3.26 -11.70 -6.93
C GLU A 70 -2.56 -12.91 -7.55
N ASP A 71 -1.22 -12.90 -7.59
CA ASP A 71 -0.43 -14.03 -8.09
C ASP A 71 -0.57 -15.26 -7.20
N ALA A 72 -0.56 -15.09 -5.87
CA ALA A 72 -0.80 -16.18 -4.92
C ALA A 72 -2.22 -16.74 -5.05
N ALA A 73 -3.23 -15.89 -5.18
CA ALA A 73 -4.61 -16.30 -5.39
C ALA A 73 -4.78 -17.06 -6.71
N ARG A 74 -4.19 -16.57 -7.80
CA ARG A 74 -4.21 -17.25 -9.10
C ARG A 74 -3.57 -18.63 -9.01
N ALA A 75 -2.36 -18.72 -8.45
CA ALA A 75 -1.66 -19.99 -8.27
C ALA A 75 -2.46 -20.97 -7.40
N ALA A 76 -3.09 -20.50 -6.32
CA ALA A 76 -3.93 -21.33 -5.45
C ALA A 76 -5.20 -21.82 -6.16
N ASN A 77 -5.87 -20.95 -6.92
CA ASN A 77 -7.06 -21.28 -7.71
C ASN A 77 -6.74 -22.28 -8.83
N ASP A 78 -5.63 -22.09 -9.55
CA ASP A 78 -5.16 -23.01 -10.59
C ASP A 78 -4.84 -24.40 -10.01
N ALA A 79 -4.13 -24.43 -8.87
CA ALA A 79 -3.83 -25.68 -8.16
C ALA A 79 -5.08 -26.39 -7.66
N LEU A 80 -6.08 -25.63 -7.17
CA LEU A 80 -7.36 -26.17 -6.76
C LEU A 80 -8.10 -26.77 -7.97
N SER A 81 -8.18 -26.04 -9.08
CA SER A 81 -8.80 -26.53 -10.31
C SER A 81 -8.16 -27.85 -10.79
N MET A 82 -6.83 -27.94 -10.77
CA MET A 82 -6.12 -29.18 -11.09
C MET A 82 -6.44 -30.32 -10.11
N THR A 83 -6.44 -30.04 -8.81
CA THR A 83 -6.74 -31.03 -7.76
C THR A 83 -8.17 -31.55 -7.89
N LEU A 84 -9.13 -30.68 -8.19
CA LEU A 84 -10.54 -31.06 -8.40
C LEU A 84 -10.72 -31.89 -9.67
N SER A 85 -10.02 -31.54 -10.76
CA SER A 85 -10.02 -32.36 -11.97
C SER A 85 -9.46 -33.76 -11.69
N SER A 86 -8.35 -33.87 -10.96
CA SER A 86 -7.82 -35.18 -10.54
C SER A 86 -8.78 -35.92 -9.62
N LEU A 87 -9.50 -35.22 -8.75
CA LEU A 87 -10.48 -35.83 -7.85
C LEU A 87 -11.65 -36.44 -8.65
N GLN A 88 -12.18 -35.69 -9.60
CA GLN A 88 -13.26 -36.15 -10.49
C GLN A 88 -12.84 -37.36 -11.35
N GLN A 89 -11.55 -37.45 -11.70
CA GLN A 89 -10.97 -38.58 -12.44
C GLN A 89 -10.60 -39.77 -11.53
N GLY A 90 -10.72 -39.64 -10.21
CA GLY A 90 -10.30 -40.67 -9.25
C GLY A 90 -8.78 -40.82 -9.13
N THR A 91 -8.00 -39.83 -9.58
CA THR A 91 -6.53 -39.84 -9.59
C THR A 91 -5.92 -38.86 -8.58
N ALA A 92 -6.75 -38.14 -7.82
CA ALA A 92 -6.26 -37.20 -6.82
C ALA A 92 -5.43 -37.90 -5.73
N THR A 93 -4.30 -37.30 -5.40
CA THR A 93 -3.40 -37.75 -4.35
C THR A 93 -3.42 -36.79 -3.17
N PRO A 94 -3.17 -37.25 -1.93
CA PRO A 94 -3.06 -36.34 -0.79
C PRO A 94 -1.96 -35.28 -0.97
N GLN A 95 -0.93 -35.56 -1.75
CA GLN A 95 0.12 -34.59 -2.07
C GLN A 95 -0.42 -33.39 -2.88
N GLN A 96 -1.34 -33.60 -3.81
CA GLN A 96 -1.96 -32.51 -4.59
C GLN A 96 -2.79 -31.58 -3.70
N PHE A 97 -3.56 -32.16 -2.77
CA PHE A 97 -4.29 -31.39 -1.76
C PHE A 97 -3.35 -30.60 -0.84
N PHE A 98 -2.26 -31.23 -0.38
CA PHE A 98 -1.25 -30.57 0.44
C PHE A 98 -0.56 -29.40 -0.27
N ILE A 99 -0.20 -29.56 -1.55
CA ILE A 99 0.37 -28.48 -2.37
C ILE A 99 -0.64 -27.34 -2.52
N THR A 100 -1.89 -27.65 -2.86
CA THR A 100 -2.97 -26.65 -2.99
C THR A 100 -3.18 -25.90 -1.68
N GLY A 101 -3.23 -26.61 -0.55
CA GLY A 101 -3.35 -26.00 0.77
C GLY A 101 -2.17 -25.08 1.11
N ASN A 102 -0.92 -25.43 0.76
CA ASN A 102 0.23 -24.54 0.96
C ASN A 102 0.12 -23.23 0.15
N LEU A 103 -0.48 -23.26 -1.04
CA LEU A 103 -0.69 -22.05 -1.85
C LEU A 103 -1.73 -21.13 -1.20
N TYR A 104 -2.83 -21.70 -0.68
CA TYR A 104 -3.79 -20.93 0.12
C TYR A 104 -3.18 -20.39 1.41
N TYR A 105 -2.31 -21.16 2.07
CA TYR A 105 -1.59 -20.72 3.26
C TYR A 105 -0.68 -19.52 2.95
N ARG A 106 0.01 -19.53 1.80
CA ARG A 106 0.81 -18.38 1.35
C ARG A 106 -0.06 -17.14 1.14
N MET A 107 -1.21 -17.30 0.51
CA MET A 107 -2.16 -16.21 0.28
C MET A 107 -2.70 -15.63 1.60
N ALA A 108 -3.06 -16.47 2.58
CA ALA A 108 -3.40 -16.04 3.94
C ALA A 108 -2.26 -15.21 4.56
N GLY A 109 -1.01 -15.69 4.48
CA GLY A 109 0.16 -14.96 4.97
C GLY A 109 0.31 -13.54 4.38
N LEU A 110 0.06 -13.36 3.09
CA LEU A 110 0.09 -12.05 2.43
C LEU A 110 -1.04 -11.13 2.90
N GLN A 111 -2.25 -11.68 3.07
CA GLN A 111 -3.38 -10.93 3.60
C GLN A 111 -3.15 -10.50 5.05
N ASN A 112 -2.62 -11.38 5.90
CA ASN A 112 -2.26 -11.03 7.26
C ASN A 112 -1.15 -9.96 7.31
N LYS A 113 -0.18 -10.01 6.38
CA LYS A 113 0.82 -8.93 6.22
C LYS A 113 0.14 -7.61 5.85
N ALA A 114 -0.77 -7.59 4.87
CA ALA A 114 -1.51 -6.40 4.48
C ALA A 114 -2.32 -5.83 5.65
N ALA A 115 -3.05 -6.68 6.39
CA ALA A 115 -3.79 -6.27 7.59
C ALA A 115 -2.87 -5.72 8.68
N GLY A 116 -1.70 -6.33 8.89
CA GLY A 116 -0.67 -5.85 9.81
C GLY A 116 -0.14 -4.47 9.42
N ASN A 117 0.20 -4.28 8.14
CA ASN A 117 0.66 -3.01 7.61
C ASN A 117 -0.41 -1.91 7.73
N LEU A 118 -1.67 -2.21 7.39
CA LEU A 118 -2.80 -1.28 7.59
C LEU A 118 -3.00 -0.92 9.06
N SER A 119 -2.80 -1.87 9.98
CA SER A 119 -2.93 -1.62 11.43
C SER A 119 -1.86 -0.68 12.00
N ASN A 120 -0.76 -0.48 11.28
CA ASN A 120 0.30 0.45 11.68
C ASN A 120 0.04 1.89 11.22
N ILE A 121 -0.95 2.10 10.34
CA ILE A 121 -1.34 3.44 9.88
C ILE A 121 -2.13 4.10 11.00
N HIS A 122 -1.80 5.35 11.32
CA HIS A 122 -2.53 6.11 12.34
C HIS A 122 -4.01 6.27 11.92
N PRO A 123 -5.00 5.87 12.74
CA PRO A 123 -6.39 6.04 12.37
C PRO A 123 -6.79 7.54 12.43
N PRO A 124 -7.49 8.07 11.42
CA PRO A 124 -8.02 9.43 11.48
C PRO A 124 -9.14 9.49 12.52
N SER A 125 -9.11 10.49 13.40
CA SER A 125 -10.06 10.61 14.52
C SER A 125 -11.53 10.64 14.09
N SER A 126 -11.82 11.14 12.89
CA SER A 126 -13.18 11.19 12.32
C SER A 126 -13.75 9.84 11.92
N ARG A 127 -12.90 8.82 11.74
CA ARG A 127 -13.24 7.50 11.16
C ARG A 127 -12.49 6.33 11.80
N ALA A 128 -11.97 6.50 13.02
CA ALA A 128 -11.11 5.51 13.67
C ALA A 128 -11.76 4.12 13.71
N ASP A 129 -13.00 4.03 14.21
CA ASP A 129 -13.76 2.78 14.32
C ASP A 129 -13.90 2.05 12.97
N GLU A 130 -14.10 2.79 11.88
CA GLU A 130 -14.27 2.22 10.53
C GLU A 130 -12.93 1.66 10.01
N THR A 131 -11.82 2.39 10.19
CA THR A 131 -10.49 1.94 9.79
C THR A 131 -10.01 0.73 10.60
N GLU A 132 -10.28 0.70 11.89
CA GLU A 132 -9.98 -0.44 12.77
C GLU A 132 -10.86 -1.66 12.43
N ALA A 133 -12.13 -1.43 12.10
CA ALA A 133 -13.03 -2.50 11.67
C ALA A 133 -12.55 -3.18 10.39
N VAL A 134 -12.01 -2.42 9.42
CA VAL A 134 -11.44 -2.99 8.19
C VAL A 134 -10.27 -3.94 8.52
N VAL A 135 -9.34 -3.52 9.37
CA VAL A 135 -8.20 -4.35 9.80
C VAL A 135 -8.68 -5.62 10.50
N ARG A 136 -9.65 -5.51 11.40
CA ARG A 136 -10.24 -6.66 12.11
C ARG A 136 -10.88 -7.64 11.11
N ASP A 137 -11.70 -7.13 10.19
CA ASP A 137 -12.40 -7.95 9.20
C ASP A 137 -11.41 -8.65 8.24
N MET A 138 -10.30 -7.99 7.89
CA MET A 138 -9.21 -8.62 7.13
C MET A 138 -8.55 -9.77 7.90
N ARG A 139 -8.32 -9.63 9.21
CA ARG A 139 -7.79 -10.72 10.05
C ARG A 139 -8.79 -11.86 10.23
N GLU A 140 -10.08 -11.55 10.31
CA GLU A 140 -11.12 -12.59 10.37
C GLU A 140 -11.22 -13.38 9.07
N SER A 141 -11.17 -12.72 7.92
CA SER A 141 -11.18 -13.39 6.60
C SER A 141 -9.90 -14.18 6.35
N ASP A 142 -8.74 -13.71 6.81
CA ASP A 142 -7.49 -14.47 6.80
C ASP A 142 -7.63 -15.83 7.50
N ARG A 143 -8.25 -15.86 8.68
CA ARG A 143 -8.51 -17.11 9.42
C ARG A 143 -9.34 -18.11 8.63
N MET A 144 -10.28 -17.64 7.79
CA MET A 144 -11.10 -18.53 6.96
C MET A 144 -10.27 -19.23 5.88
N ILE A 145 -9.40 -18.47 5.20
CA ILE A 145 -8.48 -19.04 4.22
C ILE A 145 -7.47 -19.96 4.88
N TYR A 146 -6.93 -19.56 6.04
CA TYR A 146 -6.04 -20.41 6.82
C TYR A 146 -6.71 -21.74 7.18
N GLN A 147 -7.94 -21.71 7.70
CA GLN A 147 -8.71 -22.92 8.00
C GLN A 147 -8.96 -23.76 6.75
N GLY A 148 -9.32 -23.13 5.63
CA GLY A 148 -9.48 -23.82 4.34
C GLY A 148 -8.18 -24.49 3.87
N ALA A 149 -7.05 -23.79 3.99
CA ALA A 149 -5.72 -24.32 3.68
C ALA A 149 -5.38 -25.55 4.55
N GLU A 150 -5.68 -25.48 5.85
CA GLU A 150 -5.45 -26.59 6.78
C GLU A 150 -6.33 -27.81 6.48
N LEU A 151 -7.59 -27.60 6.09
CA LEU A 151 -8.47 -28.69 5.63
C LEU A 151 -7.87 -29.41 4.42
N LEU A 152 -7.35 -28.66 3.43
CA LEU A 152 -6.70 -29.25 2.26
C LEU A 152 -5.40 -29.97 2.63
N ARG A 153 -4.57 -29.39 3.51
CA ARG A 153 -3.31 -30.02 3.97
C ARG A 153 -3.52 -31.33 4.72
N HIS A 154 -4.66 -31.49 5.37
CA HIS A 154 -5.02 -32.66 6.17
C HIS A 154 -6.22 -33.41 5.59
N VAL A 155 -6.34 -33.44 4.26
CA VAL A 155 -7.43 -34.14 3.57
C VAL A 155 -7.54 -35.60 4.02
N ASN A 156 -8.76 -36.03 4.33
CA ASN A 156 -9.04 -37.45 4.50
C ASN A 156 -9.23 -38.08 3.11
N THR A 157 -8.28 -38.89 2.66
CA THR A 157 -8.33 -39.51 1.32
C THR A 157 -9.44 -40.54 1.15
N GLN A 158 -10.07 -40.99 2.24
CA GLN A 158 -11.28 -41.82 2.16
C GLN A 158 -12.53 -41.00 1.82
N TYR A 159 -12.55 -39.71 2.20
CA TYR A 159 -13.68 -38.79 2.01
C TYR A 159 -13.23 -37.40 1.50
N PRO A 160 -12.46 -37.32 0.40
CA PRO A 160 -11.90 -36.05 -0.08
C PRO A 160 -12.98 -35.03 -0.47
N GLN A 161 -14.16 -35.50 -0.86
CA GLN A 161 -15.29 -34.63 -1.21
C GLN A 161 -15.80 -33.83 0.00
N GLU A 162 -15.75 -34.39 1.22
CA GLU A 162 -16.15 -33.67 2.42
C GLU A 162 -15.21 -32.50 2.70
N THR A 163 -13.90 -32.72 2.53
CA THR A 163 -12.87 -31.67 2.62
C THR A 163 -13.09 -30.56 1.59
N VAL A 164 -13.37 -30.92 0.33
CA VAL A 164 -13.66 -29.94 -0.74
C VAL A 164 -14.92 -29.14 -0.43
N ASN A 165 -15.98 -29.77 0.04
CA ASN A 165 -17.23 -29.09 0.39
C ASN A 165 -17.03 -28.12 1.56
N ALA A 166 -16.30 -28.52 2.60
CA ALA A 166 -15.96 -27.66 3.73
C ALA A 166 -15.07 -26.48 3.30
N PHE A 167 -14.09 -26.72 2.43
CA PHE A 167 -13.28 -25.67 1.83
C PHE A 167 -14.14 -24.68 1.02
N SER A 168 -15.07 -25.16 0.20
CA SER A 168 -15.96 -24.32 -0.62
C SER A 168 -16.82 -23.39 0.24
N GLN A 169 -17.35 -23.86 1.37
CA GLN A 169 -18.10 -23.02 2.30
C GLN A 169 -17.23 -21.88 2.89
N LEU A 170 -15.99 -22.19 3.28
CA LEU A 170 -15.05 -21.19 3.77
C LEU A 170 -14.63 -20.19 2.68
N ALA A 171 -14.37 -20.67 1.46
CA ALA A 171 -14.03 -19.83 0.31
C ALA A 171 -15.17 -18.88 -0.07
N ASN A 172 -16.43 -19.34 -0.05
CA ASN A 172 -17.59 -18.49 -0.28
C ASN A 172 -17.73 -17.41 0.79
N THR A 173 -17.62 -17.79 2.07
CA THR A 173 -17.67 -16.85 3.19
C THR A 173 -16.54 -15.82 3.12
N TYR A 174 -15.33 -16.28 2.73
CA TYR A 174 -14.20 -15.41 2.47
C TYR A 174 -14.50 -14.39 1.37
N ASN A 175 -15.01 -14.82 0.22
CA ASN A 175 -15.31 -13.93 -0.91
C ASN A 175 -16.40 -12.91 -0.57
N GLU A 176 -17.38 -13.28 0.25
CA GLU A 176 -18.39 -12.35 0.76
C GLU A 176 -17.77 -11.30 1.69
N LYS A 177 -16.95 -11.71 2.66
CA LYS A 177 -16.21 -10.80 3.54
C LYS A 177 -15.23 -9.93 2.75
N GLY A 178 -14.46 -10.50 1.83
CA GLY A 178 -13.49 -9.81 0.98
C GLY A 178 -14.15 -8.69 0.17
N ARG A 179 -15.30 -8.96 -0.46
CA ARG A 179 -16.11 -7.93 -1.13
C ARG A 179 -16.64 -6.86 -0.19
N SER A 180 -17.00 -7.20 1.05
CA SER A 180 -17.39 -6.20 2.05
C SER A 180 -16.21 -5.34 2.49
N ILE A 181 -15.04 -5.92 2.67
CA ILE A 181 -13.81 -5.23 3.08
C ILE A 181 -13.34 -4.27 1.98
N ASN A 182 -13.26 -4.75 0.73
CA ASN A 182 -12.88 -3.93 -0.43
C ASN A 182 -13.83 -2.74 -0.61
N ARG A 183 -15.16 -2.94 -0.47
CA ARG A 183 -16.12 -1.83 -0.48
C ARG A 183 -15.85 -0.79 0.61
N ARG A 184 -15.60 -1.22 1.85
CA ARG A 184 -15.28 -0.28 2.95
C ARG A 184 -13.97 0.45 2.72
N LEU A 185 -12.96 -0.21 2.17
CA LEU A 185 -11.70 0.43 1.78
C LEU A 185 -11.97 1.56 0.76
N VAL A 186 -12.80 1.29 -0.26
CA VAL A 186 -13.22 2.28 -1.26
C VAL A 186 -14.00 3.44 -0.63
N ASP A 187 -14.94 3.15 0.27
CA ASP A 187 -15.71 4.18 0.99
C ASP A 187 -14.79 5.06 1.86
N LEU A 188 -13.67 4.52 2.35
CA LEU A 188 -12.63 5.24 3.09
C LEU A 188 -11.58 5.90 2.17
N GLY A 189 -11.72 5.80 0.84
CA GLY A 189 -10.83 6.42 -0.15
C GLY A 189 -9.61 5.59 -0.54
N ALA A 190 -9.49 4.36 -0.04
CA ALA A 190 -8.46 3.40 -0.43
C ALA A 190 -8.94 2.49 -1.58
N ARG A 191 -8.02 1.79 -2.23
CA ARG A 191 -8.33 0.79 -3.26
C ARG A 191 -8.60 -0.59 -2.67
N ASP A 192 -9.10 -1.48 -3.52
CA ASP A 192 -9.21 -2.90 -3.23
C ASP A 192 -7.85 -3.50 -2.86
N CYS A 193 -7.85 -4.35 -1.84
CA CYS A 193 -6.64 -4.92 -1.23
C CYS A 193 -6.67 -6.45 -1.21
N LEU A 194 -7.87 -7.04 -1.27
CA LEU A 194 -8.06 -8.49 -1.15
C LEU A 194 -8.45 -9.12 -2.50
N PRO A 195 -7.79 -10.22 -2.92
CA PRO A 195 -8.16 -10.97 -4.11
C PRO A 195 -9.40 -11.84 -3.87
N ASN A 196 -9.98 -12.36 -4.95
CA ASN A 196 -11.03 -13.39 -4.87
C ASN A 196 -10.42 -14.80 -4.91
N VAL A 197 -11.10 -15.73 -4.24
CA VAL A 197 -10.75 -17.16 -4.20
C VAL A 197 -11.79 -17.98 -4.94
N GLN A 198 -11.38 -19.04 -5.62
CA GLN A 198 -12.30 -19.94 -6.29
C GLN A 198 -13.02 -20.82 -5.26
N ALA A 199 -14.35 -20.74 -5.24
CA ALA A 199 -15.19 -21.67 -4.50
C ALA A 199 -15.59 -22.82 -5.46
N PRO A 200 -15.21 -24.07 -5.18
CA PRO A 200 -15.52 -25.21 -6.02
C PRO A 200 -16.92 -25.80 -5.80
#